data_AF-A0AAE3IPJ9-F1
#
_entry.id   AF-A0AAE3IPJ9-F1
#
_cell.length_a   1.000
_cell.length_b   1.000
_cell.length_c   1.000
_cell.angle_alpha   90.00
_cell.angle_beta   90.00
_cell.angle_gamma   90.00
#
_symmetry.space_group_name_H-M   'P 1'
#
loop_
_entity.id
_entity.type
_entity.pdbx_description
1 polymer ?
#
loop_
_entity_poly.entity_id
_entity_poly.type
_entity_poly.pdbx_seq_one_letter_code
_entity_poly.pdbx_strand_id
1 'polypeptide(L)'
;MYKKYGKRGVKKREQWEQEFETFQLGVLLEEARLKLGLTQQQLAEKCGTNKSYISRIENNASDIRLSTLMKIIRTGLGGQLRLTLQL
;
A
#
# COMPACT_ATOMS: atom_id res chain seq x y z
N MET A 1 3.54 26.34 -7.53
CA MET A 1 3.09 25.01 -7.05
C MET A 1 2.01 25.03 -5.94
N TYR A 2 1.51 26.19 -5.47
CA TYR A 2 0.59 26.24 -4.32
C TYR A 2 -0.92 26.32 -4.63
N LYS A 3 -1.35 26.28 -5.90
CA LYS A 3 -2.76 26.53 -6.26
C LYS A 3 -3.72 25.35 -6.06
N LYS A 4 -3.22 24.12 -5.79
CA LYS A 4 -4.07 22.91 -5.78
C LYS A 4 -4.51 22.44 -4.39
N TYR A 5 -3.88 22.90 -3.30
CA TYR A 5 -3.90 22.17 -2.01
C TYR A 5 -4.43 22.94 -0.79
N GLY A 6 -4.68 24.25 -0.89
CA GLY A 6 -5.17 25.05 0.24
C GLY A 6 -4.17 25.16 1.41
N LYS A 7 -4.47 26.04 2.38
CA LYS A 7 -3.61 26.27 3.56
C LYS A 7 -3.58 25.02 4.46
N ARG A 8 -2.50 24.85 5.23
CA ARG A 8 -2.33 23.76 6.21
C ARG A 8 -3.38 23.90 7.34
N GLY A 9 -4.01 22.80 7.78
CA GLY A 9 -5.00 22.82 8.88
C GLY A 9 -6.49 22.84 8.50
N VAL A 10 -6.85 22.42 7.28
CA VAL A 10 -8.27 22.23 6.87
C VAL A 10 -8.54 20.75 6.68
N LYS A 11 -9.67 20.22 7.17
CA LYS A 11 -10.10 18.79 7.03
C LYS A 11 -9.85 18.20 5.63
N LYS A 12 -10.08 19.00 4.60
CA LYS A 12 -9.89 18.61 3.20
C LYS A 12 -8.42 18.30 2.87
N ARG A 13 -7.46 19.00 3.46
CA ARG A 13 -6.03 18.73 3.23
C ARG A 13 -5.54 17.49 3.99
N GLU A 14 -6.02 17.27 5.20
CA GLU A 14 -5.67 16.08 6.00
C GLU A 14 -6.21 14.80 5.36
N GLN A 15 -7.45 14.82 4.85
CA GLN A 15 -8.01 13.71 4.07
C GLN A 15 -7.21 13.44 2.81
N TRP A 16 -6.77 14.48 2.09
CA TRP A 16 -5.94 14.34 0.90
C TRP A 16 -4.54 13.83 1.23
N GLU A 17 -3.93 14.24 2.34
CA GLU A 17 -2.62 13.75 2.79
C GLU A 17 -2.72 12.26 3.20
N GLN A 18 -3.78 11.86 3.90
CA GLN A 18 -4.05 10.45 4.24
C GLN A 18 -4.29 9.57 3.01
N GLU A 19 -5.09 10.04 2.05
CA GLU A 19 -5.32 9.36 0.78
C GLU A 19 -4.02 9.24 -0.05
N PHE A 20 -3.16 10.25 0.01
CA PHE A 20 -1.87 10.25 -0.68
C PHE A 20 -0.87 9.28 -0.04
N GLU A 21 -0.74 9.26 1.29
CA GLU A 21 0.13 8.31 2.01
C GLU A 21 -0.31 6.85 1.80
N THR A 22 -1.62 6.62 1.84
CA THR A 22 -2.22 5.34 1.50
C THR A 22 -1.85 4.90 0.09
N PHE A 23 -2.00 5.80 -0.88
CA PHE A 23 -1.69 5.51 -2.27
C PHE A 23 -0.21 5.11 -2.45
N GLN A 24 0.70 5.74 -1.70
CA GLN A 24 2.12 5.35 -1.73
C GLN A 24 2.35 3.90 -1.31
N LEU A 25 1.60 3.39 -0.33
CA LEU A 25 1.77 2.03 0.19
C LEU A 25 1.36 0.97 -0.84
N GLY A 26 0.25 1.18 -1.55
CA GLY A 26 -0.20 0.31 -2.64
C GLY A 26 0.81 0.25 -3.80
N VAL A 27 1.32 1.41 -4.21
CA VAL A 27 2.35 1.52 -5.27
C VAL A 27 3.65 0.82 -4.87
N LEU A 28 4.11 0.99 -3.62
CA LEU A 28 5.32 0.31 -3.13
C LEU A 28 5.19 -1.22 -3.19
N LEU A 29 4.01 -1.76 -2.88
CA LEU A 29 3.74 -3.19 -2.99
C LEU A 29 3.74 -3.68 -4.44
N GLU A 30 3.13 -2.90 -5.35
CA GLU A 30 3.15 -3.19 -6.78
C GLU A 30 4.59 -3.20 -7.32
N GLU A 31 5.40 -2.19 -7.01
CA GLU A 31 6.80 -2.14 -7.43
C GLU A 31 7.61 -3.33 -6.92
N ALA A 32 7.43 -3.71 -5.64
CA ALA A 32 8.09 -4.88 -5.08
C ALA A 32 7.66 -6.16 -5.79
N ARG A 33 6.36 -6.31 -6.08
CA ARG A 33 5.83 -7.44 -6.85
C ARG A 33 6.46 -7.51 -8.24
N LEU A 34 6.52 -6.39 -8.96
CA LEU A 34 7.08 -6.30 -10.30
C LEU A 34 8.59 -6.57 -10.32
N LYS A 35 9.35 -6.11 -9.32
CA LYS A 35 10.78 -6.43 -9.15
C LYS A 35 11.04 -7.92 -9.00
N LEU A 36 10.09 -8.67 -8.43
CA LEU A 36 10.15 -10.13 -8.31
C LEU A 36 9.60 -10.86 -9.54
N GLY A 37 9.18 -10.14 -10.59
CA GLY A 37 8.60 -10.72 -11.81
C GLY A 37 7.24 -11.40 -11.60
N LEU A 38 6.52 -11.04 -10.53
CA LEU A 38 5.26 -11.68 -10.17
C LEU A 38 4.06 -10.95 -10.79
N THR A 39 3.08 -11.71 -11.26
CA THR A 39 1.73 -11.21 -11.54
C THR A 39 0.92 -11.08 -10.24
N GLN A 40 -0.16 -10.29 -10.26
CA GLN A 40 -1.08 -10.18 -9.12
C GLN A 40 -1.69 -11.54 -8.73
N GLN A 41 -1.94 -12.41 -9.71
CA GLN A 41 -2.47 -13.76 -9.48
C GLN A 41 -1.45 -14.63 -8.74
N GLN A 42 -0.18 -14.64 -9.18
CA GLN A 42 0.88 -15.40 -8.51
C GLN A 42 1.17 -14.90 -7.08
N LEU A 43 1.12 -13.59 -6.86
CA LEU A 43 1.23 -13.03 -5.51
C LEU A 43 0.05 -13.46 -4.64
N ALA A 44 -1.17 -13.46 -5.19
CA ALA A 44 -2.37 -13.90 -4.48
C ALA A 44 -2.27 -15.38 -4.07
N GLU A 45 -1.80 -16.25 -4.96
CA GLU A 45 -1.59 -17.67 -4.69
C GLU A 45 -0.58 -17.89 -3.56
N LYS A 46 0.58 -17.21 -3.61
CA LYS A 46 1.58 -17.25 -2.52
C LYS A 46 0.99 -16.80 -1.18
N CYS A 47 0.10 -15.82 -1.19
CA CYS A 47 -0.53 -15.28 0.00
C CYS A 47 -1.78 -16.06 0.45
N GLY A 48 -2.26 -17.05 -0.30
CA GLY A 48 -3.53 -17.73 -0.04
C GLY A 48 -4.71 -16.75 -0.05
N THR A 49 -4.79 -15.90 -1.06
CA THR A 49 -5.89 -14.95 -1.29
C THR A 49 -6.27 -14.93 -2.77
N ASN A 50 -7.07 -13.95 -3.23
CA ASN A 50 -7.47 -13.82 -4.63
C ASN A 50 -6.83 -12.59 -5.31
N LYS A 51 -6.72 -12.64 -6.65
CA LYS A 51 -6.15 -11.54 -7.47
C LYS A 51 -6.85 -10.21 -7.23
N SER A 52 -8.18 -10.20 -7.13
CA SER A 52 -8.95 -8.97 -6.88
C SER A 52 -8.58 -8.31 -5.56
N TYR A 53 -8.22 -9.11 -4.55
CA TYR A 53 -7.76 -8.64 -3.26
C TYR A 53 -6.40 -7.97 -3.34
N ILE A 54 -5.45 -8.55 -4.07
CA ILE A 54 -4.14 -7.95 -4.35
C ILE A 54 -4.30 -6.66 -5.18
N SER A 55 -5.09 -6.70 -6.25
CA SER A 55 -5.34 -5.54 -7.11
C SER A 55 -5.93 -4.35 -6.33
N ARG A 56 -6.93 -4.59 -5.46
CA ARG A 56 -7.46 -3.53 -4.60
C ARG A 56 -6.41 -2.97 -3.65
N ILE A 57 -5.52 -3.80 -3.09
CA ILE A 57 -4.45 -3.31 -2.22
C ILE A 57 -3.48 -2.43 -2.98
N GLU A 58 -3.07 -2.83 -4.19
CA GLU A 58 -2.14 -2.05 -5.01
C GLU A 58 -2.75 -0.71 -5.47
N ASN A 59 -4.06 -0.68 -5.75
CA ASN A 59 -4.73 0.51 -6.29
C ASN A 59 -5.46 1.38 -5.26
N ASN A 60 -5.81 0.84 -4.09
CA ASN A 60 -6.59 1.54 -3.06
C ASN A 60 -6.35 0.92 -1.66
N ALA A 61 -5.15 1.13 -1.12
CA ALA A 61 -4.68 0.51 0.13
C ALA A 61 -5.30 1.07 1.43
N SER A 62 -6.31 1.94 1.35
CA SER A 62 -6.78 2.81 2.46
C SER A 62 -7.25 2.05 3.70
N ASP A 63 -7.60 0.78 3.54
CA ASP A 63 -8.16 -0.07 4.60
C ASP A 63 -7.39 -1.39 4.78
N ILE A 64 -6.10 -1.45 4.39
CA ILE A 64 -5.32 -2.66 4.63
C ILE A 64 -4.99 -2.82 6.12
N ARG A 65 -5.45 -3.93 6.72
CA ARG A 65 -5.02 -4.33 8.07
C ARG A 65 -3.51 -4.61 8.08
N LEU A 66 -2.80 -4.14 9.10
CA LEU A 66 -1.35 -4.37 9.25
C LEU A 66 -0.95 -5.85 9.17
N SER A 67 -1.75 -6.77 9.73
CA SER A 67 -1.51 -8.20 9.62
C SER A 67 -1.52 -8.71 8.18
N THR A 68 -2.42 -8.16 7.35
CA THR A 68 -2.51 -8.48 5.92
C THR A 68 -1.27 -7.95 5.19
N LEU A 69 -0.88 -6.70 5.46
CA LEU A 69 0.33 -6.11 4.89
C LEU A 69 1.57 -6.95 5.23
N MET A 70 1.72 -7.33 6.50
CA MET A 70 2.82 -8.19 6.95
C MET A 70 2.81 -9.56 6.27
N LYS A 71 1.62 -10.18 6.09
CA LYS A 71 1.49 -11.47 5.39
C LYS A 71 1.93 -11.35 3.93
N ILE A 72 1.49 -10.30 3.22
CA ILE A 72 1.88 -10.06 1.82
C ILE A 72 3.40 -9.87 1.71
N ILE A 73 3.98 -9.04 2.58
CA ILE A 73 5.42 -8.77 2.56
C ILE A 73 6.22 -10.03 2.87
N ARG A 74 5.89 -10.77 3.94
CA ARG A 74 6.68 -11.93 4.38
C ARG A 74 6.45 -13.16 3.51
N THR A 75 5.19 -13.53 3.27
CA THR A 75 4.84 -14.78 2.57
C THR A 75 4.79 -14.60 1.06
N GLY A 76 4.27 -13.46 0.60
CA GLY A 76 4.15 -13.16 -0.83
C GLY A 76 5.45 -12.68 -1.47
N LEU A 77 6.08 -11.69 -0.84
CA LEU A 77 7.25 -10.99 -1.39
C LEU A 77 8.58 -11.45 -0.78
N GLY A 78 8.57 -12.27 0.27
CA GLY A 78 9.80 -12.74 0.95
C GLY A 78 10.58 -11.62 1.67
N GLY A 79 9.95 -10.48 1.92
CA GLY A 79 10.57 -9.30 2.53
C GLY A 79 10.34 -9.18 4.03
N GLN A 80 10.80 -8.06 4.59
CA GLN A 80 10.57 -7.69 5.99
C GLN A 80 10.07 -6.25 6.08
N LEU A 81 8.98 -6.04 6.82
CA LEU A 81 8.47 -4.71 7.14
C LEU A 81 9.22 -4.15 8.35
N ARG A 82 9.78 -2.95 8.22
CA ARG A 82 10.32 -2.16 9.34
C ARG A 82 9.45 -0.92 9.53
N LEU A 83 8.98 -0.71 10.76
CA LEU A 83 8.19 0.46 11.15
C LEU A 83 9.02 1.30 12.12
N THR A 84 9.05 2.61 11.89
CA THR A 84 9.69 3.57 12.78
C THR A 84 8.63 4.55 13.26
N LEU A 85 8.54 4.75 14.57
CA LEU A 85 7.71 5.77 15.18
C LEU A 85 8.61 6.94 15.63
N GLN A 86 8.23 8.16 15.27
CA GLN A 86 8.86 9.40 15.77
C GLN A 86 7.80 10.20 16.54
N LEU A 87 8.22 10.83 17.65
CA LEU A 87 7.39 11.65 18.52
C LEU A 87 7.70 13.14 18.32
#